data_AF-A0A9X4CMA8-F1
#
_entry.id   AF-A0A9X4CMA8-F1
#
_cell.length_a   1.000
_cell.length_b   1.000
_cell.length_c   1.000
_cell.angle_alpha   90.00
_cell.angle_beta   90.00
_cell.angle_gamma   90.00
#
_symmetry.space_group_name_H-M   'P 1'
#
loop_
_entity.id
_entity.type
_entity.pdbx_description
1 polymer ?
#
loop_
_entity_poly.entity_id
_entity_poly.type
_entity_poly.pdbx_seq_one_letter_code
_entity_poly.pdbx_strand_id
1 'polypeptide(L)'
;LLAGDELLPIEIERKLAQRFTLLGLAGLQRLAQSGIDMAVWDALARTRGLPLARLLGGAPKPVKAYNSKGLGIMPAGAAVEEAHKLLAEGFQAAKIRVGRPDAREDLAVVRAVRKAVGDQVTLMCDYNQALT
;
A
#
# COMPACT_ATOMS: atom_id res chain seq x y z
N LEU A 1 -8.39 -23.75 -14.95
CA LEU A 1 -9.64 -22.95 -14.92
C LEU A 1 -9.65 -21.84 -15.98
N LEU A 2 -8.50 -21.25 -16.33
CA LEU A 2 -8.42 -20.09 -17.24
C LEU A 2 -7.78 -20.39 -18.61
N ALA A 3 -7.17 -21.56 -18.78
CA ALA A 3 -6.56 -21.93 -20.05
C ALA A 3 -7.62 -21.97 -21.17
N GLY A 4 -7.35 -21.27 -22.27
CA GLY A 4 -8.28 -21.13 -23.40
C GLY A 4 -9.27 -19.96 -23.27
N ASP A 5 -9.31 -19.26 -22.13
CA ASP A 5 -10.14 -18.06 -22.00
C ASP A 5 -9.55 -16.91 -22.81
N GLU A 6 -10.43 -16.05 -23.34
CA GLU A 6 -10.02 -14.76 -23.88
C GLU A 6 -9.46 -13.85 -22.78
N LEU A 7 -8.53 -12.98 -23.15
CA LEU A 7 -7.86 -12.07 -22.23
C LEU A 7 -8.74 -10.85 -21.89
N LEU A 8 -9.81 -11.12 -21.14
CA LEU A 8 -10.81 -10.15 -20.71
C LEU A 8 -10.81 -10.07 -19.17
N PRO A 9 -10.10 -9.10 -18.56
CA PRO A 9 -9.91 -9.04 -17.10
C PRO A 9 -11.21 -9.10 -16.29
N ILE A 10 -12.21 -8.31 -16.68
CA ILE A 10 -13.51 -8.23 -16.00
C ILE A 10 -14.27 -9.57 -16.07
N GLU A 11 -14.16 -10.27 -17.20
CA GLU A 11 -14.81 -11.56 -17.40
C GLU A 11 -14.13 -12.68 -16.60
N ILE A 12 -12.80 -12.65 -16.54
CA ILE A 12 -12.02 -13.57 -15.74
C ILE A 12 -12.29 -13.36 -14.24
N GLU A 13 -12.33 -12.11 -13.75
CA GLU A 13 -12.69 -11.80 -12.37
C GLU A 13 -14.09 -12.33 -12.04
N ARG A 14 -15.07 -12.05 -12.90
CA ARG A 14 -16.45 -12.52 -12.74
C ARG A 14 -16.54 -14.04 -12.68
N LYS A 15 -15.85 -14.75 -13.60
CA LYS A 15 -15.80 -16.22 -13.63
C LYS A 15 -15.19 -16.79 -12.34
N LEU A 16 -14.10 -16.21 -11.85
CA LEU A 16 -13.47 -16.64 -10.61
C LEU A 16 -14.35 -16.34 -9.40
N ALA A 17 -14.96 -15.17 -9.32
CA ALA A 17 -15.89 -14.80 -8.26
C ALA A 17 -17.06 -15.79 -8.18
N GLN A 18 -17.70 -16.08 -9.33
CA GLN A 18 -18.79 -17.07 -9.40
C GLN A 18 -18.32 -18.47 -8.98
N ARG A 19 -17.16 -18.91 -9.49
CA ARG A 19 -16.61 -20.24 -9.19
C ARG A 19 -16.35 -20.45 -7.70
N PHE A 20 -15.97 -19.40 -6.99
CA PHE A 20 -15.58 -19.45 -5.58
C PHE A 20 -16.57 -18.74 -4.66
N THR A 21 -17.82 -18.54 -5.09
CA THR A 21 -18.86 -17.82 -4.33
C THR A 21 -18.98 -18.30 -2.88
N LEU A 22 -18.92 -19.61 -2.65
CA LEU A 22 -19.08 -20.21 -1.31
C LEU A 22 -17.86 -20.01 -0.39
N LEU A 23 -16.69 -19.66 -0.94
CA LEU A 23 -15.49 -19.34 -0.17
C LEU A 23 -15.45 -17.87 0.28
N GLY A 24 -16.36 -17.03 -0.22
CA GLY A 24 -16.47 -15.62 0.14
C GLY A 24 -15.47 -14.70 -0.56
N LEU A 25 -15.42 -13.45 -0.09
CA LEU A 25 -14.67 -12.35 -0.72
C LEU A 25 -13.42 -11.91 0.09
N ALA A 26 -12.97 -12.73 1.04
CA ALA A 26 -11.83 -12.43 1.90
C ALA A 26 -10.91 -13.65 2.09
N GLY A 27 -9.73 -13.42 2.67
CA GLY A 27 -8.78 -14.49 2.98
C GLY A 27 -7.95 -14.98 1.78
N LEU A 28 -7.34 -16.15 1.94
CA LEU A 28 -6.35 -16.70 0.99
C LEU A 28 -6.90 -16.82 -0.44
N GLN A 29 -8.18 -17.17 -0.57
CA GLN A 29 -8.82 -17.28 -1.88
C GLN A 29 -8.87 -15.94 -2.62
N ARG A 30 -9.26 -14.86 -1.94
CA ARG A 30 -9.29 -13.52 -2.56
C ARG A 30 -7.87 -13.03 -2.89
N LEU A 31 -6.89 -13.32 -2.03
CA LEU A 31 -5.48 -13.01 -2.32
C LEU A 31 -4.98 -13.68 -3.60
N ALA A 32 -5.32 -14.97 -3.79
CA ALA A 32 -4.98 -15.70 -5.02
C ALA A 32 -5.67 -15.11 -6.25
N GLN A 33 -6.96 -14.77 -6.15
CA GLN A 33 -7.71 -14.12 -7.23
C GLN A 33 -7.12 -12.76 -7.62
N SER A 34 -6.73 -11.94 -6.64
CA SER A 34 -6.08 -10.64 -6.92
C SER A 34 -4.76 -10.81 -7.68
N GLY A 35 -3.98 -11.84 -7.36
CA GLY A 35 -2.75 -12.15 -8.10
C GLY A 35 -3.02 -12.47 -9.57
N ILE A 36 -4.08 -13.24 -9.84
CA ILE A 36 -4.51 -13.56 -11.20
C ILE A 36 -5.02 -12.31 -11.92
N ASP A 37 -5.87 -11.50 -11.27
CA ASP A 37 -6.42 -10.27 -11.85
C ASP A 37 -5.30 -9.32 -12.31
N MET A 38 -4.32 -9.05 -11.45
CA MET A 38 -3.16 -8.23 -11.80
C MET A 38 -2.38 -8.79 -13.00
N ALA A 39 -2.17 -10.11 -13.07
CA ALA A 39 -1.46 -10.75 -14.17
C ALA A 39 -2.23 -10.65 -15.50
N VAL A 40 -3.55 -10.77 -15.46
CA VAL A 40 -4.43 -10.66 -16.64
C VAL A 40 -4.44 -9.21 -17.15
N TRP A 41 -4.51 -8.22 -16.25
CA TRP A 41 -4.39 -6.81 -16.60
C TRP A 41 -3.02 -6.46 -17.20
N ASP A 42 -1.92 -6.96 -16.62
CA ASP A 42 -0.57 -6.77 -17.17
C ASP A 42 -0.45 -7.40 -18.56
N ALA A 43 -0.90 -8.64 -18.74
CA ALA A 43 -0.89 -9.31 -20.04
C ALA A 43 -1.70 -8.53 -21.09
N LEU A 44 -2.88 -8.00 -20.72
CA LEU A 44 -3.68 -7.19 -21.64
C LEU A 44 -2.96 -5.89 -22.01
N ALA A 45 -2.34 -5.21 -21.05
CA ALA A 45 -1.57 -3.99 -21.31
C ALA A 45 -0.39 -4.27 -22.25
N ARG A 46 0.35 -5.36 -22.01
CA ARG A 46 1.50 -5.78 -22.81
C ARG A 46 1.12 -6.18 -24.23
N THR A 47 0.03 -6.93 -24.43
CA THR A 47 -0.46 -7.29 -25.78
C THR A 47 -0.92 -6.08 -26.58
N ARG A 48 -1.37 -5.01 -25.91
CA ARG A 48 -1.73 -3.73 -26.53
C ARG A 48 -0.55 -2.76 -26.67
N GLY A 49 0.64 -3.10 -26.16
CA GLY A 49 1.79 -2.19 -26.16
C GLY A 49 1.57 -0.91 -25.35
N LEU A 50 0.69 -0.94 -24.34
CA LEU A 50 0.34 0.22 -23.53
C LEU A 50 0.87 0.07 -22.10
N PRO A 51 1.32 1.17 -21.46
CA PRO A 51 1.43 1.20 -20.01
C PRO A 51 0.07 0.90 -19.38
N LEU A 52 0.02 0.13 -18.28
CA LEU A 52 -1.24 -0.21 -17.60
C LEU A 52 -2.07 1.03 -17.25
N ALA A 53 -1.42 2.11 -16.80
CA ALA A 53 -2.09 3.38 -16.52
C ALA A 53 -2.84 3.96 -17.74
N ARG A 54 -2.34 3.77 -18.97
CA ARG A 54 -3.04 4.17 -20.21
C ARG A 54 -4.21 3.25 -20.49
N LEU A 55 -4.01 1.94 -20.36
CA LEU A 55 -5.06 0.94 -20.57
C LEU A 55 -6.26 1.21 -19.65
N LEU A 56 -6.01 1.61 -18.39
CA LEU A 56 -7.03 1.96 -17.40
C LEU A 56 -7.65 3.36 -17.61
N GLY A 57 -7.38 4.02 -18.74
CA GLY A 57 -7.95 5.34 -19.08
C GLY A 57 -7.20 6.55 -18.50
N GLY A 58 -6.04 6.33 -17.89
CA GLY A 58 -5.22 7.37 -17.28
C GLY A 58 -4.01 7.79 -18.12
N ALA A 59 -3.05 8.42 -17.46
CA ALA A 59 -1.76 8.82 -18.00
C ALA A 59 -0.65 8.48 -17.02
N PRO A 60 0.47 7.90 -17.45
CA PRO A 60 1.68 7.85 -16.64
C PRO A 60 2.07 9.28 -16.27
N LYS A 61 2.12 9.57 -14.98
CA LYS A 61 2.52 10.85 -14.42
C LYS A 61 3.16 10.63 -13.06
N PRO A 62 4.03 11.54 -12.58
CA PRO A 62 4.50 11.50 -11.21
C PRO A 62 3.31 11.50 -10.24
N VAL A 63 3.37 10.63 -9.23
CA VAL A 63 2.40 10.56 -8.13
C VAL A 63 3.13 10.85 -6.83
N LYS A 64 2.46 11.56 -5.92
CA LYS A 64 3.00 11.75 -4.56
C LYS A 64 3.07 10.38 -3.88
N ALA A 65 4.23 10.07 -3.32
CA ALA A 65 4.49 8.84 -2.60
C ALA A 65 5.06 9.16 -1.21
N TYR A 66 5.02 8.18 -0.32
CA TYR A 66 5.51 8.30 1.04
C TYR A 66 6.29 7.06 1.44
N ASN A 67 7.26 7.24 2.33
CA ASN A 67 8.03 6.12 2.84
C ASN A 67 7.26 5.41 3.96
N SER A 68 6.98 4.11 3.76
CA SER A 68 6.21 3.27 4.69
C SER A 68 7.00 2.05 5.18
N LYS A 69 8.30 1.96 4.90
CA LYS A 69 9.10 0.75 5.15
C LYS A 69 9.67 0.65 6.57
N GLY A 70 9.64 1.74 7.34
CA GLY A 70 10.16 1.82 8.70
C GLY A 70 9.20 2.55 9.64
N LEU A 71 9.75 3.18 10.69
CA LEU A 71 9.03 3.89 11.75
C LEU A 71 8.04 3.00 12.49
N GLY A 72 8.51 1.80 12.86
CA GLY A 72 7.76 0.85 13.68
C GLY A 72 7.54 1.31 15.13
N ILE A 73 7.04 0.41 15.99
CA ILE A 73 6.94 0.68 17.43
C ILE A 73 8.35 0.65 18.03
N MET A 74 8.90 1.82 18.27
CA MET A 74 10.25 2.02 18.82
C MET A 74 10.35 3.28 19.69
N PRO A 75 11.42 3.44 20.49
CA PRO A 75 11.64 4.67 21.25
C PRO A 75 11.77 5.91 20.37
N ALA A 76 11.43 7.08 20.92
CA ALA A 76 11.39 8.35 20.18
C ALA A 76 12.73 8.71 19.49
N GLY A 77 13.86 8.50 20.16
CA GLY A 77 15.17 8.77 19.57
C GLY A 77 15.45 7.91 18.33
N ALA A 78 15.16 6.61 18.40
CA ALA A 78 15.31 5.71 17.26
C ALA A 78 14.39 6.09 16.09
N ALA A 79 13.15 6.50 16.40
CA ALA A 79 12.20 6.94 15.38
C ALA A 79 12.66 8.24 14.67
N VAL A 80 13.28 9.18 15.40
CA VAL A 80 13.85 10.40 14.80
C VAL A 80 14.98 10.06 13.83
N GLU A 81 15.94 9.24 14.25
CA GLU A 81 17.06 8.83 13.42
C GLU A 81 16.60 8.08 12.16
N GLU A 82 15.63 7.17 12.30
CA GLU A 82 15.06 6.45 11.17
C GLU A 82 14.28 7.39 10.24
N ALA A 83 13.53 8.36 10.77
CA ALA A 83 12.81 9.33 9.95
C ALA A 83 13.75 10.11 9.03
N HIS A 84 14.89 10.58 9.54
CA HIS A 84 15.89 11.27 8.71
C HIS A 84 16.43 10.36 7.61
N LYS A 85 16.75 9.10 7.91
CA LYS A 85 17.22 8.13 6.91
C LYS A 85 16.19 7.89 5.81
N LEU A 86 14.93 7.69 6.17
CA LEU A 86 13.85 7.44 5.22
C LEU A 86 13.55 8.66 4.32
N LEU A 87 13.67 9.87 4.86
CA LEU A 87 13.46 11.11 4.10
C LEU A 87 14.65 11.43 3.20
N ALA A 88 15.87 11.05 3.60
CA ALA A 88 17.07 11.19 2.77
C ALA A 88 17.00 10.39 1.46
N GLU A 89 16.09 9.42 1.34
CA GLU A 89 15.80 8.69 0.10
C GLU A 89 15.03 9.52 -0.95
N GLY A 90 14.69 10.77 -0.64
CA GLY A 90 14.03 11.70 -1.56
C GLY A 90 12.51 11.80 -1.38
N PHE A 91 11.95 11.17 -0.34
CA PHE A 91 10.53 11.32 0.00
C PHE A 91 10.28 12.61 0.78
N GLN A 92 9.14 13.25 0.48
CA GLN A 92 8.63 14.40 1.24
C GLN A 92 7.59 13.98 2.29
N ALA A 93 7.39 12.67 2.46
CA ALA A 93 6.38 12.12 3.34
C ALA A 93 6.80 10.77 3.93
N ALA A 94 6.41 10.51 5.17
CA ALA A 94 6.65 9.25 5.86
C ALA A 94 5.45 8.85 6.75
N LYS A 95 5.34 7.57 7.09
CA LYS A 95 4.27 7.05 7.95
C LYS A 95 4.83 6.43 9.23
N ILE A 96 4.35 6.88 10.39
CA ILE A 96 4.72 6.37 11.72
C ILE A 96 3.73 5.30 12.17
N ARG A 97 4.24 4.22 12.76
CA ARG A 97 3.44 3.21 13.46
C ARG A 97 3.08 3.70 14.87
N VAL A 98 1.79 3.62 15.17
CA VAL A 98 1.19 3.94 16.47
C VAL A 98 0.38 2.73 16.95
N GLY A 99 -0.13 2.78 18.19
CA GLY A 99 -0.81 1.65 18.83
C GLY A 99 -0.04 1.09 20.03
N ARG A 100 0.71 1.95 20.75
CA ARG A 100 1.30 1.59 22.04
C ARG A 100 0.19 1.44 23.10
N PRO A 101 0.41 0.68 24.19
CA PRO A 101 -0.57 0.57 25.27
C PRO A 101 -0.97 1.91 25.88
N ASP A 102 -0.03 2.87 25.99
CA ASP A 102 -0.29 4.24 26.41
C ASP A 102 -0.24 5.21 25.22
N ALA A 103 -1.36 5.85 24.91
CA ALA A 103 -1.46 6.85 23.86
C ALA A 103 -0.53 8.06 24.06
N ARG A 104 -0.11 8.35 25.30
CA ARG A 104 0.88 9.40 25.58
C ARG A 104 2.25 9.07 25.00
N GLU A 105 2.61 7.79 24.93
CA GLU A 105 3.86 7.36 24.32
C GLU A 105 3.81 7.51 22.80
N ASP A 106 2.68 7.16 22.17
CA ASP A 106 2.46 7.42 20.73
C ASP A 106 2.60 8.91 20.43
N LEU A 107 1.94 9.76 21.22
CA LEU A 107 2.05 11.22 21.08
C LEU A 107 3.48 11.71 21.29
N ALA A 108 4.22 11.17 22.25
CA ALA A 108 5.61 11.55 22.50
C ALA A 108 6.49 11.24 21.28
N VAL A 109 6.34 10.05 20.68
CA VAL A 109 7.10 9.66 19.49
C VAL A 109 6.71 10.51 18.28
N VAL A 110 5.42 10.69 18.02
CA VAL A 110 4.94 11.51 16.88
C VAL A 110 5.42 12.95 17.02
N ARG A 111 5.34 13.54 18.22
CA ARG A 111 5.84 14.91 18.47
C ARG A 111 7.35 15.02 18.29
N ALA A 112 8.12 14.04 18.78
CA ALA A 112 9.56 14.01 18.62
C ALA A 112 9.96 13.96 17.14
N VAL A 113 9.34 13.05 16.36
CA VAL A 113 9.59 12.95 14.92
C VAL A 113 9.18 14.22 14.20
N ARG A 114 7.96 14.74 14.45
CA ARG A 114 7.50 16.02 13.87
C ARG A 114 8.49 17.15 14.13
N LYS A 115 8.94 17.30 15.38
CA LYS A 115 9.92 18.35 15.74
C LYS A 115 11.22 18.20 14.97
N ALA A 116 11.69 16.97 14.75
CA ALA A 116 12.95 16.71 14.06
C ALA A 116 12.87 16.92 12.54
N VAL A 117 11.76 16.50 11.90
CA VAL A 117 11.61 16.54 10.44
C VAL A 117 11.04 17.87 9.91
N GLY A 118 10.52 18.72 10.81
CA GLY A 118 9.95 20.03 10.48
C GLY A 118 8.57 19.96 9.82
N ASP A 119 7.86 21.08 9.73
CA ASP A 119 6.43 21.11 9.35
C ASP A 119 6.15 20.84 7.86
N GLN A 120 7.16 20.95 6.99
CA GLN A 120 7.00 20.74 5.55
C GLN A 120 6.87 19.26 5.16
N VAL A 121 7.36 18.35 6.01
CA VAL A 121 7.25 16.91 5.77
C VAL A 121 5.83 16.45 6.08
N THR A 122 5.20 15.76 5.13
CA THR A 122 3.89 15.13 5.40
C THR A 122 4.11 13.90 6.27
N LEU A 123 3.49 13.87 7.45
CA LEU A 123 3.66 12.79 8.41
C LEU A 123 2.31 12.14 8.67
N MET A 124 2.21 10.85 8.37
CA MET A 124 1.00 10.05 8.58
C MET A 124 1.18 9.12 9.78
N CYS A 125 0.08 8.60 10.31
CA CYS A 125 0.07 7.59 11.36
C CYS A 125 -0.76 6.37 10.92
N ASP A 126 -0.43 5.19 11.47
CA ASP A 126 -1.13 3.93 11.20
C ASP A 126 -1.12 3.03 12.44
N TYR A 127 -2.32 2.66 12.89
CA TYR A 127 -2.55 1.85 14.10
C TYR A 127 -2.53 0.33 13.84
N ASN A 128 -2.46 -0.15 12.59
CA ASN A 128 -2.57 -1.58 12.26
C ASN A 128 -3.71 -2.33 12.99
N GLN A 129 -4.90 -1.74 13.09
CA GLN A 129 -6.04 -2.38 13.77
C GLN A 129 -5.80 -2.65 15.28
N ALA A 130 -4.83 -1.98 15.92
CA ALA A 130 -4.52 -2.19 17.33
C ALA A 130 -5.50 -1.50 18.30
N LEU A 131 -6.38 -0.64 17.79
CA LEU A 131 -7.40 0.04 18.61
C LEU A 131 -8.72 -0.74 18.57
N THR A 132 -9.50 -0.60 19.64
CA THR A 132 -10.84 -1.18 19.82
C THR A 132 -11.94 -0.19 19.46
#